data_AF-A0A5K0WW01-F1
#
_entry.id   AF-A0A5K0WW01-F1
#
_cell.length_a   1.000
_cell.length_b   1.000
_cell.length_c   1.000
_cell.angle_alpha   90.00
_cell.angle_beta   90.00
_cell.angle_gamma   90.00
#
_symmetry.space_group_name_H-M   'P 1'
#
loop_
_entity.id
_entity.type
_entity.pdbx_description
1 polymer ?
#
loop_
_entity_poly.entity_id
_entity_poly.type
_entity_poly.pdbx_seq_one_letter_code
_entity_poly.pdbx_strand_id
1 'polypeptide(L)'
;IYGYRMSLWAEHLGILEDCFRHPESLGCIRRVNHMAELNWKQFASDQVTEMRGHLMRYPVEVDSRGKVKALPGCETFPDCGGTILGSFMMVQENLTV
;
A
#
# COMPACT_ATOMS: atom_id res chain seq x y z
N ILE A 1 19.67 -6.72 -12.22
CA ILE A 1 18.32 -6.10 -12.15
C ILE A 1 17.26 -7.11 -11.69
N TYR A 2 17.02 -8.23 -12.40
CA TYR A 2 16.00 -9.22 -12.00
C TYR A 2 16.15 -9.72 -10.56
N GLY A 3 17.34 -10.22 -10.19
CA GLY A 3 17.60 -10.72 -8.83
C GLY A 3 17.40 -9.64 -7.76
N TYR A 4 17.78 -8.39 -8.06
CA TYR A 4 17.56 -7.25 -7.16
C TYR A 4 16.06 -6.98 -6.94
N ARG A 5 15.25 -6.96 -8.01
CA ARG A 5 13.78 -6.85 -7.91
C ARG A 5 13.19 -7.97 -7.04
N MET A 6 13.59 -9.22 -7.29
CA MET A 6 13.11 -10.37 -6.54
C MET A 6 13.51 -10.30 -5.06
N SER A 7 14.71 -9.81 -4.76
CA SER A 7 15.17 -9.58 -3.38
C SER A 7 14.32 -8.53 -2.66
N LEU A 8 14.04 -7.39 -3.30
CA LEU A 8 13.17 -6.35 -2.73
C LEU A 8 11.74 -6.87 -2.53
N TRP A 9 11.24 -7.68 -3.45
CA TRP A 9 9.93 -8.31 -3.30
C TRP A 9 9.90 -9.31 -2.15
N ALA A 10 10.95 -10.12 -1.97
CA ALA A 10 11.07 -11.02 -0.83
C ALA A 10 11.08 -10.26 0.50
N GLU A 11 11.81 -9.14 0.56
CA GLU A 11 11.89 -8.28 1.74
C GLU A 11 10.54 -7.64 2.08
N HIS A 12 9.84 -7.10 1.08
CA HIS A 12 8.58 -6.39 1.31
C HIS A 12 7.36 -7.31 1.43
N LEU A 13 7.34 -8.46 0.76
CA LEU A 13 6.21 -9.41 0.81
C LEU A 13 6.43 -10.52 1.85
N GLY A 14 7.67 -10.72 2.32
CA GLY A 14 8.03 -11.76 3.28
C GLY A 14 8.09 -13.18 2.70
N ILE A 15 7.83 -13.35 1.40
CA ILE A 15 7.80 -14.64 0.70
C ILE A 15 8.26 -14.49 -0.75
N LEU A 16 8.54 -15.63 -1.38
CA LEU A 16 8.78 -15.74 -2.81
C LEU A 16 7.79 -16.73 -3.44
N GLU A 17 7.08 -16.28 -4.47
CA GLU A 17 6.18 -17.10 -5.26
C GLU A 17 6.56 -17.03 -6.75
N ASP A 18 6.28 -18.09 -7.50
CA ASP A 18 6.64 -18.16 -8.92
C ASP A 18 5.96 -17.09 -9.76
N CYS A 19 4.77 -16.62 -9.37
CA CYS A 19 4.09 -15.53 -10.08
C CYS A 19 4.90 -14.22 -10.05
N PHE A 20 5.75 -14.00 -9.04
CA PHE A 20 6.59 -12.79 -8.93
C PHE A 20 7.68 -12.72 -9.99
N ARG A 21 7.97 -13.84 -10.67
CA ARG A 21 8.89 -13.86 -11.82
C ARG A 21 8.31 -13.09 -13.01
N HIS A 22 6.98 -13.06 -13.13
CA HIS A 22 6.19 -12.45 -14.20
C HIS A 22 5.32 -11.29 -13.67
N PRO A 23 5.92 -10.15 -13.26
CA PRO A 23 5.21 -9.01 -12.66
C PRO A 23 4.17 -8.37 -13.59
N GLU A 24 4.32 -8.52 -14.90
CA GLU A 24 3.37 -8.08 -15.92
C GLU A 24 2.07 -8.89 -15.95
N SER A 25 2.07 -10.08 -15.33
CA SER A 25 0.91 -10.95 -15.34
C SER A 25 -0.17 -10.44 -14.38
N LEU A 26 -1.44 -10.58 -14.82
CA LEU A 26 -2.59 -10.23 -13.99
C LEU A 26 -2.63 -11.05 -12.69
N GLY A 27 -2.16 -12.31 -12.72
CA GLY A 27 -2.06 -13.16 -11.55
C GLY A 27 -1.09 -12.61 -10.51
N CYS A 28 0.08 -12.15 -10.94
CA CYS A 28 1.09 -11.57 -10.06
C CYS A 28 0.55 -10.32 -9.34
N ILE A 29 0.01 -9.34 -10.08
CA ILE A 29 -0.46 -8.10 -9.44
C ILE A 29 -1.67 -8.34 -8.53
N ARG A 30 -2.57 -9.27 -8.88
CA ARG A 30 -3.67 -9.68 -7.99
C ARG A 30 -3.16 -10.29 -6.69
N ARG A 31 -2.11 -11.12 -6.75
CA ARG A 31 -1.50 -11.73 -5.57
C ARG A 31 -0.83 -10.67 -4.68
N VAL A 32 -0.04 -9.79 -5.27
CA VAL A 32 0.63 -8.68 -4.57
C VAL A 32 -0.41 -7.77 -3.88
N ASN A 33 -1.46 -7.37 -4.59
CA ASN A 33 -2.52 -6.52 -4.03
C ASN A 33 -3.23 -7.21 -2.86
N HIS A 34 -3.54 -8.50 -2.98
CA HIS A 34 -4.18 -9.25 -1.91
C HIS A 34 -3.31 -9.30 -0.65
N MET A 35 -2.00 -9.54 -0.80
CA MET A 35 -1.06 -9.53 0.32
C MET A 35 -0.96 -8.14 0.95
N ALA A 36 -0.88 -7.09 0.12
CA ALA A 36 -0.80 -5.71 0.57
C ALA A 36 -2.06 -5.27 1.35
N GLU A 37 -3.24 -5.79 1.00
CA GLU A 37 -4.49 -5.59 1.74
C GLU A 37 -4.50 -6.32 3.09
N LEU A 38 -3.99 -7.55 3.15
CA LEU A 38 -3.87 -8.28 4.41
C LEU A 38 -2.89 -7.59 5.37
N ASN A 39 -1.74 -7.15 4.84
CA ASN A 39 -0.74 -6.43 5.61
C ASN A 39 -1.31 -5.09 6.13
N TRP A 40 -2.05 -4.34 5.31
CA TRP A 40 -2.73 -3.12 5.77
C TRP A 40 -3.71 -3.40 6.92
N LYS A 41 -4.53 -4.45 6.80
CA LYS A 41 -5.48 -4.83 7.87
C LYS A 41 -4.77 -5.20 9.17
N GLN A 42 -3.62 -5.89 9.09
CA GLN A 42 -2.82 -6.24 10.25
C GLN A 42 -2.18 -4.98 10.87
N PHE A 43 -1.61 -4.11 10.04
CA PHE A 43 -0.98 -2.85 10.47
C PHE A 43 -1.96 -1.91 11.16
N ALA A 44 -3.16 -1.74 10.60
CA ALA A 44 -4.20 -0.87 11.14
C ALA A 44 -5.08 -1.54 12.21
N SER A 45 -4.72 -2.74 12.69
CA SER A 45 -5.48 -3.43 13.73
C SER A 45 -5.14 -2.88 15.12
N ASP A 46 -6.14 -2.84 16.01
CA ASP A 46 -5.94 -2.52 17.42
C ASP A 46 -4.98 -3.50 18.14
N GLN A 47 -4.84 -4.72 17.61
CA GLN A 47 -3.98 -5.75 18.18
C GLN A 47 -2.62 -5.77 17.48
N VAL A 48 -1.58 -5.41 18.24
CA VAL A 48 -0.20 -5.45 17.74
C VAL A 48 0.26 -6.90 17.61
N THR A 49 0.61 -7.28 16.40
CA THR A 49 1.14 -8.61 16.08
C THR A 49 2.35 -8.47 15.15
N GLU A 50 3.25 -9.45 15.17
CA GLU A 50 4.43 -9.44 14.30
C GLU A 50 4.00 -9.55 12.82
N MET A 51 4.38 -8.57 12.02
CA MET A 51 4.14 -8.56 10.58
C MET A 51 5.27 -9.29 9.85
N ARG A 52 4.91 -10.12 8.87
CA ARG A 52 5.90 -10.83 8.04
C ARG A 52 6.23 -10.09 6.73
N GLY A 53 5.31 -9.25 6.26
CA GLY A 53 5.48 -8.44 5.06
C GLY A 53 5.23 -6.98 5.37
N HIS A 54 5.97 -6.11 4.71
CA HIS A 54 5.96 -4.66 4.91
C HIS A 54 5.26 -3.90 3.77
N LEU A 55 4.99 -4.56 2.64
CA LEU A 55 4.21 -3.96 1.56
C LEU A 55 2.75 -3.84 1.99
N MET A 56 2.24 -2.62 2.01
CA MET A 56 0.84 -2.33 2.33
C MET A 56 0.18 -1.62 1.16
N ARG A 57 -1.13 -1.88 0.99
CA ARG A 57 -1.93 -1.12 0.03
C ARG A 57 -2.07 0.30 0.59
N TYR A 58 -1.74 1.30 -0.23
CA TYR A 58 -1.99 2.69 0.16
C TYR A 58 -3.51 2.87 0.38
N PRO A 59 -3.95 3.47 1.50
CA PRO A 59 -5.34 3.39 1.99
C PRO A 59 -6.32 4.30 1.25
N VAL A 60 -6.31 4.20 -0.07
CA VAL A 60 -7.21 4.89 -0.99
C VAL A 60 -7.97 3.90 -1.86
N GLU A 61 -9.12 4.34 -2.33
CA GLU A 61 -9.88 3.71 -3.39
C GLU A 61 -10.00 4.66 -4.58
N VAL A 62 -10.08 4.06 -5.77
CA VAL A 62 -10.26 4.78 -7.03
C VAL A 62 -11.56 4.30 -7.62
N ASP A 63 -12.50 5.22 -7.84
CA ASP A 63 -13.78 4.88 -8.45
C ASP A 63 -13.67 4.68 -9.98
N SER A 64 -14.77 4.27 -10.61
CA SER A 64 -14.82 4.03 -12.06
C SER A 64 -14.54 5.28 -12.92
N ARG A 65 -14.56 6.47 -12.33
CA ARG A 65 -14.23 7.75 -12.98
C ARG A 65 -12.82 8.23 -12.65
N GLY A 66 -12.04 7.44 -11.91
CA GLY A 66 -10.68 7.80 -11.50
C GLY A 66 -10.63 8.74 -10.30
N LYS A 67 -11.76 9.02 -9.62
CA LYS A 67 -11.75 9.86 -8.42
C LYS A 67 -11.18 9.08 -7.24
N VAL A 68 -10.17 9.65 -6.61
CA VAL A 68 -9.54 9.10 -5.40
C VAL A 68 -10.38 9.46 -4.18
N LYS A 69 -10.63 8.46 -3.33
CA LYS A 69 -11.26 8.63 -2.01
C LYS A 69 -10.46 7.84 -0.97
N ALA A 70 -10.61 8.21 0.28
CA ALA A 70 -10.11 7.39 1.39
C ALA A 70 -10.81 6.03 1.38
N LEU A 71 -10.09 4.97 1.70
CA LEU A 71 -10.70 3.68 1.96
C LEU A 71 -11.68 3.81 3.15
N PRO A 72 -12.87 3.19 3.13
CA PRO A 72 -13.83 3.31 4.23
C PRO A 72 -13.22 2.93 5.59
N GLY A 73 -13.33 3.83 6.59
CA GLY A 73 -12.72 3.67 7.91
C GLY A 73 -11.22 3.97 7.97
N CYS A 74 -10.65 4.56 6.91
CA CYS A 74 -9.27 5.01 6.84
C CYS A 74 -9.21 6.48 6.41
N GLU A 75 -9.90 7.38 7.13
CA GLU A 75 -9.83 8.82 6.85
C GLU A 75 -8.47 9.43 7.25
N THR A 76 -7.86 8.89 8.30
CA THR A 76 -6.57 9.33 8.85
C THR A 76 -5.55 8.21 8.90
N PHE A 77 -4.27 8.55 8.90
CA PHE A 77 -3.21 7.59 9.20
C PHE A 77 -3.37 7.09 10.64
N PRO A 78 -3.20 5.77 10.87
CA PRO A 78 -3.14 5.21 12.22
C PRO A 78 -2.16 6.01 13.08
N ASP A 79 -2.55 6.28 14.32
CA ASP A 79 -1.77 6.97 15.37
C ASP A 79 -1.32 8.42 15.11
N CYS A 80 -1.39 8.93 13.88
CA CYS A 80 -0.90 10.27 13.52
C CYS A 80 -2.00 11.33 13.41
N GLY A 81 -3.24 10.94 13.10
CA GLY A 81 -4.36 11.87 12.90
C GLY A 81 -4.30 12.74 11.62
N GLY A 82 -3.23 12.62 10.83
CA GLY A 82 -3.13 13.28 9.52
C GLY A 82 -4.07 12.64 8.49
N THR A 83 -4.70 13.46 7.64
CA THR A 83 -5.67 12.99 6.64
C THR A 83 -4.98 12.28 5.48
N ILE A 84 -5.50 11.12 5.08
CA ILE A 84 -4.91 10.29 4.01
C ILE A 84 -4.96 10.98 2.64
N LEU A 85 -6.01 11.76 2.39
CA LEU A 85 -6.18 12.55 1.17
C LEU A 85 -5.42 13.89 1.22
N GLY A 86 -4.72 14.15 2.32
CA GLY A 86 -4.13 15.45 2.61
C GLY A 86 -5.17 16.53 2.85
N SER A 87 -4.69 17.77 2.88
CA SER A 87 -5.51 18.97 3.00
C SER A 87 -4.91 20.03 2.11
N PHE A 88 -5.74 20.74 1.34
CA PHE A 88 -5.27 21.90 0.61
C PHE A 88 -5.00 23.03 1.60
N MET A 89 -3.72 23.40 1.78
CA MET A 89 -3.33 24.59 2.50
C MET A 89 -3.06 25.69 1.46
N MET A 90 -3.45 26.95 1.75
CA MET A 90 -3.12 28.11 0.90
C MET A 90 -1.64 28.48 1.03
N VAL A 91 -0.76 27.52 0.72
CA VAL A 91 0.69 27.69 0.64
C VAL A 91 1.05 27.77 -0.84
N GLN A 92 2.06 28.57 -1.17
CA GLN A 92 2.51 28.71 -2.54
C GLN A 92 2.99 27.35 -3.08
N GLU A 93 2.55 26.96 -4.27
CA GLU A 93 2.83 25.62 -4.82
C GLU A 93 4.34 25.31 -4.93
N ASN A 94 5.20 26.32 -5.11
CA ASN A 94 6.65 26.13 -5.13
C ASN A 94 7.27 25.79 -3.76
N LEU A 95 6.48 25.78 -2.69
CA LEU A 95 6.88 25.40 -1.34
C LEU A 95 6.35 24.01 -0.94
N THR A 96 5.53 23.36 -1.78
CA THR A 96 5.00 22.01 -1.56
C THR A 96 5.36 21.12 -2.74
N VAL A 97 6.19 20.09 -2.48
CA VAL A 97 6.64 19.10 -3.49
C VAL A 97 5.56 18.06 -3.75
#